data_AF-A0A5R2MYI4-F1
#
_entry.id   AF-A0A5R2MYI4-F1
#
_cell.length_a   1.000
_cell.length_b   1.000
_cell.length_c   1.000
_cell.angle_alpha   90.00
_cell.angle_beta   90.00
_cell.angle_gamma   90.00
#
_symmetry.space_group_name_H-M   'P 1'
#
loop_
_entity.id
_entity.type
_entity.pdbx_description
1 polymer ?
#
loop_
_entity_poly.entity_id
_entity_poly.type
_entity_poly.pdbx_seq_one_letter_code
_entity_poly.pdbx_strand_id
1 'polypeptide(L)'
;QTLSNQVQAFCPAPADLTSRGVRRIRLSPHTCDMIEVSRTYRALVDEAEDPKAARFILSCLDLPGTLVDGYAHAKPGWQATASI
;
A
#
# COMPACT_ATOMS: atom_id res chain seq x y z
N GLN A 1 14.74 1.45 1.78
CA GLN A 1 13.84 2.46 1.17
C GLN A 1 14.24 2.65 -0.27
N THR A 2 13.29 2.74 -1.20
CA THR A 2 13.54 3.25 -2.54
C THR A 2 13.62 4.79 -2.47
N LEU A 3 14.68 5.37 -3.02
CA LEU A 3 14.80 6.83 -3.19
C LEU A 3 13.92 7.24 -4.38
N SER A 4 12.61 7.35 -4.15
CA SER A 4 11.66 7.90 -5.13
C SER A 4 10.83 9.00 -4.50
N ASN A 5 10.53 10.06 -5.27
CA ASN A 5 9.53 11.09 -4.92
C ASN A 5 8.08 10.54 -4.98
N GLN A 6 7.91 9.22 -4.81
CA GLN A 6 6.67 8.48 -4.98
C GLN A 6 6.36 7.72 -3.69
N VAL A 7 5.09 7.42 -3.48
CA VAL A 7 4.60 6.72 -2.27
C VAL A 7 4.34 5.27 -2.62
N GLN A 8 5.07 4.35 -1.99
CA GLN A 8 4.83 2.92 -2.15
C GLN A 8 3.51 2.53 -1.48
N ALA A 9 2.50 2.16 -2.27
CA ALA A 9 1.26 1.53 -1.80
C ALA A 9 1.35 0.03 -1.99
N PHE A 10 1.53 -0.69 -0.89
CA PHE A 10 1.50 -2.15 -0.87
C PHE A 10 0.12 -2.60 -0.44
N CYS A 11 -0.70 -3.11 -1.36
CA CYS A 11 -2.05 -3.62 -1.09
C CYS A 11 -2.14 -5.11 -1.49
N PRO A 12 -1.53 -6.04 -0.73
CA PRO A 12 -1.56 -7.46 -1.06
C PRO A 12 -2.86 -8.13 -0.60
N ALA A 13 -3.13 -9.34 -1.10
CA ALA A 13 -4.09 -10.24 -0.47
C ALA A 13 -3.55 -10.71 0.92
N PRO A 14 -4.38 -10.78 1.98
CA PRO A 14 -3.93 -11.20 3.31
C PRO A 14 -3.33 -12.62 3.35
N ALA A 15 -3.82 -13.53 2.51
CA ALA A 15 -3.26 -14.87 2.35
C ALA A 15 -1.79 -14.85 1.87
N ASP A 16 -1.43 -13.90 0.99
CA ASP A 16 -0.05 -13.75 0.49
C ASP A 16 0.90 -13.25 1.58
N LEU A 17 0.41 -12.40 2.49
CA LEU A 17 1.19 -11.97 3.65
C LEU A 17 1.49 -13.15 4.58
N THR A 18 0.45 -13.91 4.90
CA THR A 18 0.55 -15.01 5.87
C THR A 18 1.45 -16.12 5.36
N SER A 19 1.32 -16.50 4.08
CA SER A 19 2.15 -17.53 3.44
C SER A 19 3.63 -17.15 3.37
N ARG A 20 3.95 -15.85 3.32
CA ARG A 20 5.32 -15.32 3.32
C ARG A 20 5.86 -15.02 4.72
N GLY A 21 5.11 -15.36 5.77
CA GLY A 21 5.54 -15.12 7.16
C GLY A 21 5.50 -13.65 7.59
N VAL A 22 4.84 -12.77 6.83
CA VAL A 22 4.70 -11.36 7.20
C VAL A 22 3.73 -11.24 8.37
N ARG A 23 4.11 -10.46 9.38
CA ARG A 23 3.32 -10.24 10.61
C ARG A 23 3.10 -8.77 10.96
N ARG A 24 3.80 -7.86 10.27
CA ARG A 24 3.77 -6.43 10.54
C ARG A 24 3.98 -5.65 9.26
N ILE A 25 3.16 -4.62 9.07
CA ILE A 25 3.33 -3.62 8.03
C ILE A 25 3.71 -2.30 8.72
N ARG A 26 4.75 -1.62 8.24
CA ARG A 26 5.15 -0.30 8.72
C ARG A 26 4.51 0.75 7.81
N LEU A 27 3.75 1.67 8.40
CA LEU A 27 3.06 2.75 7.69
C LEU A 27 3.84 4.07 7.80
N SER A 28 4.07 4.71 6.66
CA SER A 28 4.72 6.01 6.48
C SER A 28 4.46 6.49 5.05
N PRO A 29 4.49 7.80 4.74
CA PRO A 29 4.83 8.94 5.60
C PRO A 29 3.68 9.35 6.55
N HIS A 30 3.99 10.08 7.62
CA HIS A 30 3.00 10.56 8.61
C HIS A 30 2.51 11.99 8.34
N THR A 31 2.60 12.42 7.09
CA THR A 31 2.23 13.76 6.62
C THR A 31 0.82 13.83 6.05
N CYS A 32 0.09 12.72 6.03
CA CYS A 32 -1.29 12.61 5.54
C CYS A 32 -2.21 12.08 6.66
N ASP A 33 -3.50 11.86 6.37
CA ASP A 33 -4.44 11.28 7.33
C ASP A 33 -4.05 9.83 7.70
N MET A 34 -3.24 9.70 8.75
CA MET A 34 -2.78 8.41 9.24
C MET A 34 -3.86 7.58 9.91
N ILE A 35 -4.98 8.20 10.32
CA ILE A 35 -6.14 7.46 10.83
C ILE A 35 -6.77 6.69 9.68
N GLU A 36 -7.05 7.36 8.57
CA GLU A 36 -7.62 6.71 7.39
C GLU A 36 -6.67 5.66 6.82
N VAL A 37 -5.37 5.96 6.67
CA VAL A 37 -4.36 4.97 6.26
C VAL A 37 -4.40 3.72 7.17
N SER A 38 -4.43 3.90 8.49
CA SER A 38 -4.44 2.78 9.43
C SER A 38 -5.73 1.95 9.34
N ARG A 39 -6.88 2.59 9.11
CA ARG A 39 -8.18 1.93 8.94
C ARG A 39 -8.22 1.14 7.64
N THR A 40 -7.78 1.73 6.53
CA THR A 40 -7.73 1.05 5.23
C THR A 40 -6.86 -0.20 5.29
N TYR A 41 -5.66 -0.10 5.89
CA TYR A 41 -4.77 -1.25 6.04
C TYR A 41 -5.30 -2.31 7.02
N ARG A 42 -6.02 -1.90 8.07
CA ARG A 42 -6.70 -2.84 8.97
C ARG A 42 -7.80 -3.60 8.22
N ALA A 43 -8.68 -2.90 7.51
CA ALA A 43 -9.76 -3.51 6.74
C ALA A 43 -9.23 -4.45 5.66
N LEU A 44 -8.13 -4.07 4.97
CA LEU A 44 -7.46 -4.94 4.02
C LEU A 44 -6.98 -6.25 4.67
N VAL A 45 -6.27 -6.16 5.81
CA VAL A 45 -5.73 -7.35 6.51
C VAL A 45 -6.84 -8.24 7.09
N ASP A 46 -7.94 -7.63 7.53
CA ASP A 46 -9.12 -8.33 8.05
C ASP A 46 -10.04 -8.86 6.92
N GLU A 47 -9.62 -8.75 5.65
CA GLU A 47 -10.40 -9.14 4.45
C GLU A 47 -11.76 -8.43 4.32
N ALA A 48 -11.92 -7.28 4.98
CA ALA A 48 -13.10 -6.43 4.91
C ALA A 48 -13.05 -5.42 3.74
N GLU A 49 -11.89 -5.25 3.10
CA GLU A 49 -11.68 -4.38 1.94
C GLU A 49 -10.82 -5.06 0.87
N ASP A 50 -11.19 -4.93 -0.40
CA ASP A 50 -10.43 -5.49 -1.52
C ASP A 50 -9.15 -4.68 -1.80
N PRO A 51 -8.02 -5.30 -2.20
CA PRO A 51 -6.80 -4.60 -2.60
C PRO A 51 -6.96 -3.39 -3.52
N LYS A 52 -7.85 -3.45 -4.53
CA LYS A 52 -8.10 -2.34 -5.45
C LYS A 52 -8.83 -1.19 -4.77
N ALA A 53 -9.83 -1.51 -3.97
CA ALA A 53 -10.61 -0.53 -3.22
C ALA A 53 -9.75 0.14 -2.14
N ALA A 54 -8.94 -0.62 -1.41
CA ALA A 54 -7.94 -0.09 -0.49
C ALA A 54 -6.97 0.86 -1.21
N ARG A 55 -6.45 0.49 -2.39
CA ARG A 55 -5.60 1.35 -3.21
C ARG A 55 -6.32 2.63 -3.65
N PHE A 56 -7.59 2.53 -4.04
CA PHE A 56 -8.41 3.69 -4.41
C PHE A 56 -8.59 4.65 -3.23
N ILE A 57 -8.97 4.15 -2.05
CA ILE A 57 -9.12 4.95 -0.83
C ILE A 57 -7.81 5.69 -0.51
N LEU A 58 -6.68 4.97 -0.52
CA LEU A 58 -5.36 5.58 -0.30
C LEU A 58 -5.02 6.66 -1.35
N SER A 59 -5.45 6.48 -2.60
CA SER A 59 -5.20 7.45 -3.67
C SER A 59 -6.00 8.75 -3.52
N CYS A 60 -7.07 8.74 -2.72
CA CYS A 60 -7.88 9.91 -2.42
C CYS A 60 -7.28 10.78 -1.29
N LEU A 61 -6.20 10.33 -0.65
CA LEU A 61 -5.54 11.07 0.42
C LEU A 61 -4.57 12.13 -0.13
N ASP A 62 -4.29 13.16 0.67
CA ASP A 62 -3.29 14.19 0.37
C ASP A 62 -1.87 13.63 0.60
N LEU A 63 -1.39 12.85 -0.35
CA LEU A 63 -0.09 12.17 -0.29
C LEU A 63 1.03 13.04 -0.89
N PRO A 64 2.27 12.97 -0.36
CA PRO A 64 3.40 13.77 -0.87
C PRO A 64 3.95 13.29 -2.22
N GLY A 65 3.32 12.32 -2.86
CA GLY A 65 3.72 11.76 -4.15
C GLY A 65 2.68 10.77 -4.68
N THR A 66 2.81 10.35 -5.94
CA THR A 66 1.87 9.40 -6.56
C THR A 66 2.07 7.99 -6.02
N LEU A 67 1.00 7.21 -5.98
CA LEU A 67 1.05 5.81 -5.56
C LEU A 67 1.74 4.92 -6.59
N VAL A 68 2.74 4.16 -6.12
CA VAL A 68 3.52 3.19 -6.89
C VAL A 68 3.60 1.87 -6.14
N ASP A 69 3.87 0.78 -6.85
CA ASP A 69 3.92 -0.57 -6.29
C ASP A 69 4.97 -1.48 -6.93
N GLY A 70 5.74 -0.99 -7.92
CA GLY A 70 6.66 -1.80 -8.71
C GLY A 70 7.61 -2.66 -7.89
N TYR A 71 8.09 -2.20 -6.72
CA TYR A 71 8.97 -3.00 -5.85
C TYR A 71 8.30 -4.31 -5.39
N ALA A 72 7.01 -4.28 -5.06
CA ALA A 72 6.26 -5.47 -4.65
C ALA A 72 6.10 -6.49 -5.81
N HIS A 73 6.20 -6.02 -7.06
CA HIS A 73 6.07 -6.81 -8.29
C HIS A 73 7.40 -7.11 -8.99
N ALA A 74 8.54 -6.97 -8.28
CA ALA A 74 9.88 -7.16 -8.86
C ALA A 74 10.15 -6.26 -10.10
N LYS A 75 9.62 -5.04 -10.08
CA LYS A 75 9.85 -3.97 -11.05
C LYS A 75 10.59 -2.79 -10.38
N PRO A 76 11.16 -1.84 -11.15
CA PRO A 76 11.67 -0.60 -10.59
C PRO A 76 10.64 0.08 -9.67
N GLY A 77 11.05 0.44 -8.45
CA GLY A 77 10.12 0.88 -7.40
C GLY A 77 9.36 2.19 -7.67
N TRP A 78 9.79 2.99 -8.66
CA TRP A 78 9.07 4.19 -9.09
C TRP A 78 7.92 3.90 -10.05
N GLN A 79 7.81 2.67 -10.56
CA GLN A 79 6.76 2.29 -11.50
C GLN A 79 5.46 2.01 -10.77
N ALA A 80 4.37 2.57 -11.30
CA ALA A 80 3.05 2.02 -11.06
C ALA A 80 2.87 0.81 -11.97
N THR A 81 2.82 -0.38 -11.38
CA THR A 81 2.42 -1.59 -12.08
C THR A 81 0.90 -1.59 -12.05
N ALA A 82 0.26 -1.16 -13.13
CA ALA A 82 -1.19 -1.21 -13.26
C ALA A 82 -1.67 -2.67 -13.22
N SER A 83 -1.81 -3.27 -12.03
CA SER A 83 -2.28 -4.64 -11.86
C SER A 83 -2.68 -4.89 -10.40
N ILE A 84 -3.96 -4.71 -10.09
CA ILE A 84 -4.89 -5.84 -9.98
C ILE A 84 -6.12 -5.46 -10.79
#